data_AF-A0A9D5PS29-F1
#
_entry.id   AF-A0A9D5PS29-F1
#
_cell.length_a   1.000
_cell.length_b   1.000
_cell.length_c   1.000
_cell.angle_alpha   90.00
_cell.angle_beta   90.00
_cell.angle_gamma   90.00
#
_symmetry.space_group_name_H-M   'P 1'
#
loop_
_entity.id
_entity.type
_entity.pdbx_description
1 polymer ?
#
loop_
_entity_poly.entity_id
_entity_poly.type
_entity_poly.pdbx_seq_one_letter_code
_entity_poly.pdbx_strand_id
1 'polypeptide(L)'
;MKKFVTLFLLSSMILSMAACGGTPATDVQDTTAADTTAAPVVDPDGNGREFVEDSLPDDLDFGGETITILTRVGDAAVKGEFIAEEENGDIVNDAVYARNIAVEERLNLKIETYDTDFTRHLNATDIIKKSILADSDDFDIVSHHLAQNVRLELEGMFVNLKTLPYLDFDQPWWNQAYAEMVTHNGQQYTAVGELSQTMISGTYVMFFNKTMFEELLPDEPSLYETVNNGDWTMDKMLSYTSQLYADLNGSTTADEGDRFGYFFCSEQSLGADAMLGGCNIQLVIEGDTAGEFVYNGTGARMATFFEKMTQLLFRDNNTLRTSNNNESMVKSLNDGDVMFTTWMLDAINNLRDMKDDFGIIPMPKLEATDKNYSATTHNGSSTFAIATTCDKQEAAAALLEALSAETYRKVTPAYFEVALKVKYSRDNETAQMLDLIVESIAPDIATVYGQLIGGPANWFREIMIDSAKCEAAVSRLASNEARVMNGMKSVLNKYAAMEG
;
A
#
# COMPACT_ATOMS: atom_id res chain seq x y z
N MET A 1 65.08 5.75 -13.14
CA MET A 1 66.14 6.28 -14.03
C MET A 1 65.74 6.05 -15.47
N LYS A 2 65.59 7.16 -16.22
CA LYS A 2 65.57 7.30 -17.70
C LYS A 2 64.44 6.58 -18.47
N LYS A 3 63.77 7.17 -19.45
CA LYS A 3 63.69 8.55 -20.01
C LYS A 3 62.49 8.51 -20.99
N PHE A 4 61.75 9.60 -21.05
CA PHE A 4 60.86 10.00 -22.16
C PHE A 4 61.58 9.97 -23.53
N VAL A 5 60.77 10.05 -24.60
CA VAL A 5 60.95 10.81 -25.87
C VAL A 5 60.73 9.92 -27.12
N THR A 6 60.01 10.23 -28.22
CA THR A 6 59.18 11.35 -28.71
C THR A 6 58.72 11.04 -30.17
N LEU A 7 57.64 11.71 -30.62
CA LEU A 7 57.42 12.33 -31.96
C LEU A 7 56.80 11.54 -33.15
N PHE A 8 55.66 12.08 -33.62
CA PHE A 8 55.36 12.60 -34.99
C PHE A 8 55.34 11.61 -36.18
N LEU A 9 54.58 11.79 -37.27
CA LEU A 9 53.49 12.66 -37.71
C LEU A 9 53.12 12.16 -39.14
N LEU A 10 51.85 12.33 -39.52
CA LEU A 10 51.38 12.73 -40.85
C LEU A 10 51.56 11.85 -42.12
N SER A 11 50.39 11.59 -42.73
CA SER A 11 50.02 11.93 -44.12
C SER A 11 50.39 10.97 -45.26
N SER A 12 49.35 10.40 -45.89
CA SER A 12 48.90 10.64 -47.29
C SER A 12 48.21 9.37 -47.83
N MET A 13 46.89 9.32 -48.07
CA MET A 13 46.07 9.99 -49.10
C MET A 13 46.08 9.25 -50.45
N ILE A 14 44.88 9.20 -51.07
CA ILE A 14 44.50 8.83 -52.46
C ILE A 14 43.98 7.38 -52.59
N LEU A 15 42.68 7.06 -52.71
CA LEU A 15 41.50 7.61 -53.43
C LEU A 15 41.35 7.07 -54.88
N SER A 16 40.37 6.17 -55.09
CA SER A 16 39.55 5.99 -56.31
C SER A 16 38.65 4.74 -56.14
N MET A 17 37.36 4.88 -55.81
CA MET A 17 36.18 5.20 -56.65
C MET A 17 35.61 4.02 -57.47
N ALA A 18 34.35 3.67 -57.17
CA ALA A 18 33.22 3.52 -58.12
C ALA A 18 31.96 3.08 -57.30
N ALA A 19 30.96 3.92 -57.04
CA ALA A 19 29.82 4.31 -57.92
C ALA A 19 28.73 3.21 -57.98
N CYS A 20 27.42 3.40 -57.81
CA CYS A 20 26.43 4.49 -57.64
C CYS A 20 25.15 3.80 -57.08
N GLY A 21 24.16 4.44 -56.45
CA GLY A 21 23.75 5.84 -56.24
C GLY A 21 22.55 5.84 -55.26
N GLY A 22 21.87 6.94 -54.93
CA GLY A 22 21.98 8.35 -55.26
C GLY A 22 21.07 9.13 -54.29
N THR A 23 21.55 10.29 -53.87
CA THR A 23 21.12 11.24 -52.82
C THR A 23 19.92 12.12 -53.25
N PRO A 24 19.36 13.07 -52.45
CA PRO A 24 20.09 14.24 -51.88
C PRO A 24 19.81 14.58 -50.39
N ALA A 25 20.83 15.17 -49.79
CA ALA A 25 20.83 15.86 -48.52
C ALA A 25 20.67 17.38 -48.73
N THR A 26 20.18 18.08 -47.70
CA THR A 26 20.45 19.47 -47.23
C THR A 26 19.36 19.76 -46.18
N ASP A 27 19.55 20.41 -45.04
CA ASP A 27 20.48 21.45 -44.64
C ASP A 27 20.56 21.49 -43.11
N VAL A 28 21.63 22.05 -42.55
CA VAL A 28 21.75 22.35 -41.11
C VAL A 28 21.02 23.66 -40.84
N GLN A 29 20.00 23.63 -39.99
CA GLN A 29 19.41 24.82 -39.40
C GLN A 29 19.23 24.67 -37.89
N ASP A 30 19.72 25.70 -37.22
CA ASP A 30 19.49 26.13 -35.84
C ASP A 30 17.98 26.15 -35.54
N THR A 31 17.53 25.45 -34.48
CA THR A 31 16.17 25.58 -33.95
C THR A 31 16.19 25.58 -32.42
N THR A 32 16.04 26.79 -31.89
CA THR A 32 15.28 27.19 -30.70
C THR A 32 14.35 26.15 -30.08
N ALA A 33 14.42 26.09 -28.74
CA ALA A 33 13.38 25.70 -27.77
C ALA A 33 12.25 24.82 -28.32
N ALA A 34 12.39 23.51 -28.12
CA ALA A 34 11.28 22.59 -28.20
C ALA A 34 10.45 22.74 -26.92
N ASP A 35 9.22 23.23 -27.10
CA ASP A 35 8.10 23.08 -26.18
C ASP A 35 8.03 21.62 -25.72
N THR A 36 8.23 21.39 -24.43
CA THR A 36 7.93 20.12 -23.76
C THR A 36 6.41 19.99 -23.68
N THR A 37 5.77 19.59 -24.77
CA THR A 37 4.42 19.04 -24.68
C THR A 37 4.51 17.75 -23.88
N ALA A 38 4.02 17.78 -22.64
CA ALA A 38 3.83 16.61 -21.80
C ALA A 38 3.18 15.48 -22.61
N ALA A 39 3.70 14.27 -22.44
CA ALA A 39 3.05 13.07 -22.98
C ALA A 39 1.58 13.06 -22.51
N PRO A 40 0.62 12.62 -23.36
CA PRO A 40 -0.76 12.51 -22.92
C PRO A 40 -0.82 11.55 -21.73
N VAL A 41 -1.35 12.03 -20.60
CA VAL A 41 -1.72 11.19 -19.47
C VAL A 41 -2.74 10.20 -20.01
N VAL A 42 -2.36 8.93 -20.07
CA VAL A 42 -3.29 7.85 -20.40
C VAL A 42 -4.05 7.60 -19.11
N ASP A 43 -5.36 7.90 -19.10
CA ASP A 43 -6.27 7.34 -18.10
C ASP A 43 -6.40 5.84 -18.42
N PRO A 44 -5.69 4.95 -17.71
CA PRO A 44 -5.70 3.52 -18.04
C PRO A 44 -7.07 2.89 -17.73
N ASP A 45 -7.87 3.56 -16.90
CA ASP A 45 -9.03 2.98 -16.21
C ASP A 45 -10.36 3.61 -16.68
N GLY A 46 -10.33 4.80 -17.30
CA GLY A 46 -11.50 5.50 -17.82
C GLY A 46 -12.39 6.09 -16.73
N ASN A 47 -11.87 6.25 -15.50
CA ASN A 47 -12.64 6.59 -14.30
C ASN A 47 -12.73 8.11 -14.04
N GLY A 48 -12.02 8.93 -14.82
CA GLY A 48 -12.09 10.39 -14.76
C GLY A 48 -11.35 11.02 -13.58
N ARG A 49 -10.45 10.27 -12.92
CA ARG A 49 -9.58 10.75 -11.83
C ARG A 49 -8.92 12.08 -12.19
N GLU A 50 -8.44 12.22 -13.42
CA GLU A 50 -7.69 13.39 -13.93
C GLU A 50 -8.47 14.72 -13.88
N PHE A 51 -9.80 14.66 -13.77
CA PHE A 51 -10.68 15.84 -13.75
C PHE A 51 -11.11 16.26 -12.34
N VAL A 52 -10.68 15.56 -11.29
CA VAL A 52 -11.03 15.92 -9.90
C VAL A 52 -10.07 17.01 -9.41
N GLU A 53 -10.60 18.22 -9.23
CA GLU A 53 -9.85 19.38 -8.74
C GLU A 53 -9.88 19.45 -7.21
N ASP A 54 -8.78 19.92 -6.61
CA ASP A 54 -8.71 20.28 -5.20
C ASP A 54 -9.32 21.66 -4.91
N SER A 55 -9.56 21.93 -3.64
CA SER A 55 -10.17 23.17 -3.17
C SER A 55 -9.17 24.29 -2.87
N LEU A 56 -7.90 24.16 -3.27
CA LEU A 56 -6.88 25.17 -2.97
C LEU A 56 -7.13 26.45 -3.79
N PRO A 57 -7.01 27.65 -3.19
CA PRO A 57 -7.07 28.89 -3.95
C PRO A 57 -6.01 28.96 -5.05
N ASP A 58 -6.40 29.44 -6.24
CA ASP A 58 -5.50 29.56 -7.40
C ASP A 58 -4.38 30.60 -7.22
N ASP A 59 -4.53 31.52 -6.25
CA ASP A 59 -3.59 32.62 -5.98
C ASP A 59 -2.66 32.36 -4.78
N LEU A 60 -2.60 31.12 -4.27
CA LEU A 60 -1.63 30.75 -3.24
C LEU A 60 -0.20 30.93 -3.76
N ASP A 61 0.60 31.67 -2.99
CA ASP A 61 2.01 31.92 -3.24
C ASP A 61 2.73 31.99 -1.89
N PHE A 62 3.58 30.99 -1.63
CA PHE A 62 4.37 30.91 -0.40
C PHE A 62 5.80 31.43 -0.56
N GLY A 63 6.09 32.20 -1.62
CA GLY A 63 7.33 32.99 -1.73
C GLY A 63 8.61 32.19 -1.93
N GLY A 64 8.52 30.93 -2.35
CA GLY A 64 9.66 30.02 -2.49
C GLY A 64 10.08 29.37 -1.16
N GLU A 65 9.20 29.38 -0.15
CA GLU A 65 9.44 28.75 1.15
C GLU A 65 9.78 27.25 0.97
N THR A 66 10.74 26.76 1.74
CA THR A 66 11.13 25.34 1.69
C THR A 66 10.36 24.57 2.74
N ILE A 67 9.68 23.49 2.36
CA ILE A 67 9.05 22.55 3.30
C ILE A 67 9.91 21.30 3.38
N THR A 68 10.36 20.98 4.59
CA THR A 68 11.22 19.84 4.87
C THR A 68 10.38 18.67 5.36
N ILE A 69 10.42 17.55 4.65
CA ILE A 69 9.66 16.34 4.95
C ILE A 69 10.60 15.29 5.55
N LEU A 70 10.35 14.87 6.79
CA LEU A 70 11.04 13.72 7.35
C LEU A 70 10.59 12.46 6.62
N THR A 71 11.54 11.73 6.05
CA THR A 71 11.32 10.41 5.45
C THR A 71 12.16 9.33 6.14
N ARG A 72 11.71 8.08 6.05
CA ARG A 72 12.38 6.93 6.66
C ARG A 72 13.49 6.44 5.74
N VAL A 73 14.75 6.62 6.13
CA VAL A 73 15.91 6.18 5.32
C VAL A 73 16.05 4.66 5.33
N GLY A 74 16.56 4.12 4.21
CA GLY A 74 16.65 2.68 3.95
C GLY A 74 15.35 2.04 3.49
N ASP A 75 14.28 2.84 3.31
CA ASP A 75 13.03 2.42 2.67
C ASP A 75 12.83 3.24 1.37
N ALA A 76 13.37 2.72 0.28
CA ALA A 76 13.36 3.41 -1.02
C ALA A 76 11.93 3.68 -1.52
N ALA A 77 10.96 2.85 -1.15
CA ALA A 77 9.57 3.04 -1.54
C ALA A 77 8.96 4.28 -0.87
N VAL A 78 9.25 4.51 0.42
CA VAL A 78 8.79 5.69 1.17
C VAL A 78 9.45 6.96 0.66
N LYS A 79 10.76 6.92 0.41
CA LYS A 79 11.47 8.07 -0.17
C LYS A 79 10.93 8.43 -1.55
N GLY A 80 10.60 7.41 -2.36
CA GLY A 80 9.97 7.57 -3.67
C GLY A 80 8.57 8.20 -3.64
N GLU A 81 7.89 8.26 -2.49
CA GLU A 81 6.63 9.01 -2.36
C GLU A 81 6.84 10.52 -2.55
N PHE A 82 8.06 11.02 -2.28
CA PHE A 82 8.38 12.46 -2.28
C PHE A 82 9.56 12.83 -3.18
N ILE A 83 10.46 11.90 -3.50
CA ILE A 83 11.68 12.21 -4.26
C ILE A 83 11.72 11.44 -5.58
N ALA A 84 11.78 12.23 -6.64
CA ALA A 84 12.38 11.87 -7.91
C ALA A 84 13.26 13.08 -8.31
N GLU A 85 14.56 12.88 -8.49
CA GLU A 85 15.50 13.99 -8.80
C GLU A 85 15.47 14.38 -10.29
N GLU A 86 15.22 13.40 -11.15
CA GLU A 86 15.11 13.54 -12.59
C GLU A 86 14.20 12.45 -13.16
N GLU A 87 13.69 12.69 -14.37
CA GLU A 87 13.07 11.64 -15.17
C GLU A 87 14.14 10.59 -15.55
N ASN A 88 13.81 9.32 -15.43
CA ASN A 88 14.72 8.21 -15.74
C ASN A 88 14.07 7.10 -16.60
N GLY A 89 12.83 7.31 -17.04
CA GLY A 89 12.08 6.37 -17.87
C GLY A 89 11.31 5.31 -17.07
N ASP A 90 11.43 5.28 -15.74
CA ASP A 90 10.49 4.56 -14.88
C ASP A 90 9.21 5.40 -14.73
N ILE A 91 8.08 4.77 -15.03
CA ILE A 91 6.78 5.45 -15.17
C ILE A 91 6.32 6.07 -13.84
N VAL A 92 6.58 5.41 -12.72
CA VAL A 92 6.18 5.91 -11.40
C VAL A 92 7.12 7.03 -10.98
N ASN A 93 8.44 6.86 -11.18
CA ASN A 93 9.42 7.91 -10.91
C ASN A 93 9.12 9.20 -11.69
N ASP A 94 8.89 9.08 -13.01
CA ASP A 94 8.67 10.23 -13.88
C ASP A 94 7.36 10.95 -13.53
N ALA A 95 6.31 10.20 -13.13
CA ALA A 95 5.08 10.77 -12.60
C ALA A 95 5.28 11.53 -11.28
N VAL A 96 6.08 10.98 -10.36
CA VAL A 96 6.45 11.64 -9.09
C VAL A 96 7.24 12.93 -9.35
N TYR A 97 8.19 12.90 -10.29
CA TYR A 97 8.98 14.07 -10.69
C TYR A 97 8.08 15.19 -11.23
N ALA A 98 7.21 14.86 -12.20
CA ALA A 98 6.29 15.80 -12.81
C ALA A 98 5.28 16.38 -11.79
N ARG A 99 4.79 15.53 -10.86
CA ARG A 99 3.92 15.95 -9.75
C ARG A 99 4.61 16.99 -8.87
N ASN A 100 5.86 16.74 -8.47
CA ASN A 100 6.59 17.65 -7.61
C ASN A 100 6.81 19.01 -8.27
N ILE A 101 7.23 19.05 -9.54
CA ILE A 101 7.38 20.31 -10.29
C ILE A 101 6.06 21.07 -10.32
N ALA A 102 4.97 20.40 -10.69
CA ALA A 102 3.66 21.04 -10.81
C ALA A 102 3.20 21.65 -9.47
N VAL A 103 3.43 20.95 -8.36
CA VAL A 103 3.05 21.44 -7.01
C VAL A 103 3.98 22.56 -6.55
N GLU A 104 5.29 22.45 -6.73
CA GLU A 104 6.27 23.49 -6.39
C GLU A 104 6.00 24.79 -7.15
N GLU A 105 5.72 24.70 -8.46
CA GLU A 105 5.40 25.87 -9.29
C GLU A 105 4.06 26.49 -8.92
N ARG A 106 3.02 25.67 -8.71
CA ARG A 106 1.66 26.15 -8.37
C ARG A 106 1.63 26.89 -7.04
N LEU A 107 2.32 26.38 -6.02
CA LEU A 107 2.30 26.94 -4.67
C LEU A 107 3.46 27.90 -4.40
N ASN A 108 4.42 28.01 -5.33
CA ASN A 108 5.71 28.67 -5.13
C ASN A 108 6.39 28.19 -3.84
N LEU A 109 6.66 26.88 -3.78
CA LEU A 109 7.32 26.18 -2.67
C LEU A 109 8.55 25.39 -3.17
N LYS A 110 9.37 24.94 -2.23
CA LYS A 110 10.42 23.94 -2.44
C LYS A 110 10.21 22.75 -1.53
N ILE A 111 10.35 21.54 -2.07
CA ILE A 111 10.25 20.29 -1.32
C ILE A 111 11.66 19.79 -1.02
N GLU A 112 12.01 19.69 0.25
CA GLU A 112 13.22 19.01 0.71
C GLU A 112 12.86 17.83 1.59
N THR A 113 13.76 16.84 1.67
CA THR A 113 13.59 15.73 2.61
C THR A 113 14.68 15.72 3.66
N TYR A 114 14.27 15.50 4.91
CA TYR A 114 15.19 15.18 5.98
C TYR A 114 15.49 13.68 5.96
N ASP A 115 16.67 13.34 5.48
CA ASP A 115 17.20 11.98 5.55
C ASP A 115 17.73 11.71 6.96
N THR A 116 17.04 10.84 7.71
CA THR A 116 17.55 10.34 8.99
C THR A 116 18.66 9.29 8.76
N ASP A 117 19.72 9.20 9.57
CA ASP A 117 20.85 8.26 9.37
C ASP A 117 20.54 6.73 9.54
N PHE A 118 19.30 6.27 9.32
CA PHE A 118 18.85 4.95 9.82
C PHE A 118 18.45 3.96 8.73
N THR A 119 18.51 2.67 9.11
CA THR A 119 18.00 1.55 8.33
C THR A 119 16.64 1.11 8.85
N ARG A 120 15.62 1.23 8.00
CA ARG A 120 14.31 0.55 7.95
C ARG A 120 13.37 0.66 9.16
N HIS A 121 13.80 0.54 10.43
CA HIS A 121 12.86 0.38 11.57
C HIS A 121 13.30 0.92 12.95
N LEU A 122 14.51 1.48 13.12
CA LEU A 122 15.01 1.86 14.45
C LEU A 122 15.12 3.38 14.61
N ASN A 123 14.69 3.89 15.77
CA ASN A 123 14.92 5.24 16.31
C ASN A 123 14.25 6.44 15.61
N ALA A 124 13.58 6.30 14.46
CA ALA A 124 12.87 7.42 13.83
C ALA A 124 11.86 8.10 14.79
N THR A 125 11.10 7.31 15.54
CA THR A 125 10.21 7.81 16.61
C THR A 125 10.95 8.64 17.67
N ASP A 126 12.17 8.23 18.07
CA ASP A 126 12.95 8.95 19.08
C ASP A 126 13.55 10.25 18.54
N ILE A 127 13.90 10.29 17.25
CA ILE A 127 14.39 11.51 16.58
C ILE A 127 13.26 12.53 16.49
N ILE A 128 12.09 12.09 16.03
CA ILE A 128 10.92 12.96 15.93
C ILE A 128 10.65 13.62 17.28
N LYS A 129 10.60 12.80 18.34
CA LYS A 129 10.42 13.29 19.72
C LYS A 129 11.54 14.22 20.16
N LYS A 130 12.81 13.87 19.93
CA LYS A 130 13.94 14.69 20.38
C LYS A 130 13.97 16.05 19.69
N SER A 131 13.70 16.10 18.39
CA SER A 131 13.62 17.35 17.64
C SER A 131 12.51 18.25 18.18
N ILE A 132 11.29 17.72 18.26
CA ILE A 132 10.11 18.46 18.70
C ILE A 132 10.23 18.91 20.17
N LEU A 133 10.69 18.04 21.07
CA LEU A 133 10.89 18.38 22.48
C LEU A 133 12.06 19.37 22.70
N ALA A 134 12.98 19.46 21.76
CA ALA A 134 14.05 20.46 21.76
C ALA A 134 13.63 21.79 21.12
N ASP A 135 12.38 21.89 20.63
CA ASP A 135 11.85 23.04 19.88
C ASP A 135 12.66 23.29 18.59
N SER A 136 13.14 22.22 17.95
CA SER A 136 13.89 22.27 16.69
C SER A 136 12.96 22.20 15.49
N ASP A 137 13.30 22.93 14.44
CA ASP A 137 12.61 23.04 13.15
C ASP A 137 13.25 22.14 12.07
N ASP A 138 13.84 21.01 12.48
CA ASP A 138 14.56 20.09 11.59
C ASP A 138 13.69 19.55 10.43
N PHE A 139 12.37 19.49 10.63
CA PHE A 139 11.38 19.06 9.65
C PHE A 139 9.99 19.62 9.99
N ASP A 140 9.19 19.81 8.95
CA ASP A 140 7.85 20.40 9.01
C ASP A 140 6.76 19.33 8.96
N ILE A 141 6.92 18.39 8.01
CA ILE A 141 6.04 17.26 7.80
C ILE A 141 6.76 15.98 8.22
N VAL A 142 6.04 15.11 8.92
CA VAL A 142 6.52 13.79 9.32
C VAL A 142 5.80 12.72 8.50
N SER A 143 6.54 12.05 7.61
CA SER A 143 6.11 10.78 6.99
C SER A 143 6.69 9.60 7.78
N HIS A 144 5.83 8.84 8.46
CA HIS A 144 6.26 7.74 9.32
C HIS A 144 5.32 6.55 9.28
N HIS A 145 5.75 5.41 9.85
CA HIS A 145 4.93 4.20 9.93
C HIS A 145 3.58 4.47 10.59
N LEU A 146 2.49 4.03 9.96
CA LEU A 146 1.13 4.08 10.49
C LEU A 146 1.04 3.63 11.96
N ALA A 147 1.62 2.48 12.31
CA ALA A 147 1.58 1.96 13.69
C ALA A 147 2.47 2.69 14.70
N GLN A 148 3.35 3.59 14.25
CA GLN A 148 4.24 4.38 15.11
C GLN A 148 3.77 5.83 15.24
N ASN A 149 3.26 6.42 14.15
CA ASN A 149 2.82 7.81 14.12
C ASN A 149 1.66 8.07 15.10
N VAL A 150 0.77 7.09 15.24
CA VAL A 150 -0.34 7.10 16.21
C VAL A 150 0.12 7.26 17.68
N ARG A 151 1.35 6.88 18.00
CA ARG A 151 1.90 7.09 19.36
C ARG A 151 2.36 8.52 19.55
N LEU A 152 2.93 9.11 18.50
CA LEU A 152 3.46 10.47 18.52
C LEU A 152 2.33 11.50 18.61
N GLU A 153 1.22 11.30 17.89
CA GLU A 153 0.04 12.16 18.05
C GLU A 153 -0.47 12.15 19.49
N LEU A 154 -0.56 10.98 20.12
CA LEU A 154 -1.01 10.79 21.51
C LEU A 154 -0.01 11.28 22.56
N GLU A 155 1.15 11.77 22.13
CA GLU A 155 2.15 12.43 22.97
C GLU A 155 2.20 13.95 22.72
N GLY A 156 1.31 14.48 21.88
CA GLY A 156 1.22 15.92 21.59
C GLY A 156 2.30 16.42 20.63
N MET A 157 2.86 15.53 19.80
CA MET A 157 3.95 15.89 18.88
C MET A 157 3.45 16.57 17.60
N PHE A 158 2.16 16.46 17.27
CA PHE A 158 1.62 16.93 15.99
C PHE A 158 0.51 17.97 16.17
N VAL A 159 0.35 18.80 15.15
CA VAL A 159 -0.73 19.78 15.06
C VAL A 159 -2.04 19.07 14.73
N ASN A 160 -3.16 19.54 15.30
CA ASN A 160 -4.48 19.08 14.89
C ASN A 160 -4.77 19.58 13.48
N LEU A 161 -4.72 18.68 12.50
CA LEU A 161 -4.86 18.97 11.08
C LEU A 161 -6.22 19.60 10.74
N LYS A 162 -7.29 19.30 11.50
CA LYS A 162 -8.62 19.91 11.28
C LYS A 162 -8.70 21.39 11.66
N THR A 163 -7.67 21.93 12.30
CA THR A 163 -7.57 23.36 12.62
C THR A 163 -6.83 24.16 11.57
N LEU A 164 -6.13 23.49 10.65
CA LEU A 164 -5.37 24.13 9.59
C LEU A 164 -6.27 24.41 8.37
N PRO A 165 -6.00 25.48 7.61
CA PRO A 165 -6.66 25.69 6.34
C PRO A 165 -6.23 24.64 5.31
N TYR A 166 -6.93 24.62 4.17
CA TYR A 166 -6.56 23.91 2.93
C TYR A 166 -6.75 22.40 2.92
N LEU A 167 -6.62 21.69 4.04
CA LEU A 167 -6.85 20.25 4.09
C LEU A 167 -8.34 19.94 3.98
N ASP A 168 -8.75 19.35 2.86
CA ASP A 168 -10.13 18.97 2.58
C ASP A 168 -10.28 17.45 2.68
N PHE A 169 -10.46 16.95 3.91
CA PHE A 169 -10.57 15.53 4.18
C PHE A 169 -11.79 14.85 3.56
N ASP A 170 -12.73 15.56 2.92
CA ASP A 170 -13.86 14.95 2.21
C ASP A 170 -13.49 14.51 0.77
N GLN A 171 -12.29 14.86 0.30
CA GLN A 171 -11.82 14.58 -1.06
C GLN A 171 -11.38 13.11 -1.25
N PRO A 172 -11.43 12.58 -2.49
CA PRO A 172 -11.21 11.15 -2.76
C PRO A 172 -9.76 10.70 -2.59
N TRP A 173 -8.78 11.61 -2.59
CA TRP A 173 -7.38 11.26 -2.32
C TRP A 173 -7.11 10.95 -0.84
N TRP A 174 -8.02 11.30 0.07
CA TRP A 174 -7.91 10.96 1.49
C TRP A 174 -8.63 9.65 1.81
N ASN A 175 -8.02 8.83 2.66
CA ASN A 175 -8.64 7.59 3.10
C ASN A 175 -9.70 7.88 4.18
N GLN A 176 -10.97 7.84 3.80
CA GLN A 176 -12.10 8.14 4.69
C GLN A 176 -12.17 7.21 5.90
N ALA A 177 -11.97 5.90 5.68
CA ALA A 177 -11.99 4.91 6.76
C ALA A 177 -10.92 5.20 7.83
N TYR A 178 -9.73 5.64 7.40
CA TYR A 178 -8.67 6.07 8.32
C TYR A 178 -9.06 7.37 9.03
N ALA A 179 -9.55 8.38 8.31
CA ALA A 179 -9.95 9.66 8.89
C ALA A 179 -11.04 9.50 9.96
N GLU A 180 -12.07 8.69 9.69
CA GLU A 180 -13.12 8.33 10.65
C GLU A 180 -12.53 7.63 11.89
N MET A 181 -11.59 6.71 11.67
CA MET A 181 -10.97 5.91 12.73
C MET A 181 -10.07 6.74 13.66
N VAL A 182 -9.30 7.70 13.14
CA VAL A 182 -8.36 8.50 13.95
C VAL A 182 -8.95 9.83 14.44
N THR A 183 -10.13 10.23 13.94
CA THR A 183 -10.81 11.44 14.40
C THR A 183 -11.53 11.18 15.71
N HIS A 184 -11.09 11.83 16.78
CA HIS A 184 -11.76 11.78 18.07
C HIS A 184 -12.05 13.18 18.59
N ASN A 185 -13.30 13.41 18.99
CA ASN A 185 -13.80 14.72 19.44
C ASN A 185 -13.48 15.88 18.48
N GLY A 186 -13.54 15.62 17.16
CA GLY A 186 -13.23 16.62 16.14
C GLY A 186 -11.74 16.94 15.98
N GLN A 187 -10.85 16.13 16.56
CA GLN A 187 -9.40 16.28 16.43
C GLN A 187 -8.83 15.15 15.57
N GLN A 188 -7.94 15.48 14.64
CA GLN A 188 -7.21 14.52 13.80
C GLN A 188 -5.78 15.03 13.63
N TYR A 189 -4.80 14.20 13.97
CA TYR A 189 -3.38 14.60 14.03
C TYR A 189 -2.52 13.95 12.95
N THR A 190 -3.04 12.91 12.31
CA THR A 190 -2.41 12.19 11.22
C THR A 190 -3.39 12.03 10.06
N ALA A 191 -2.86 11.95 8.85
CA ALA A 191 -3.63 11.71 7.63
C ALA A 191 -2.96 10.63 6.78
N VAL A 192 -3.77 9.92 6.00
CA VAL A 192 -3.29 8.98 4.99
C VAL A 192 -4.22 9.04 3.79
N GLY A 193 -3.68 8.73 2.63
CA GLY A 193 -4.35 8.88 1.36
C GLY A 193 -3.46 8.38 0.24
N GLU A 194 -3.80 8.73 -1.00
CA GLU A 194 -3.08 8.24 -2.18
C GLU A 194 -1.62 8.70 -2.25
N LEU A 195 -1.25 9.81 -1.59
CA LEU A 195 0.16 10.20 -1.40
C LEU A 195 1.01 9.08 -0.77
N SER A 196 0.39 8.25 0.08
CA SER A 196 1.01 7.03 0.63
C SER A 196 0.97 5.92 -0.42
N GLN A 197 1.89 5.95 -1.39
CA GLN A 197 2.03 4.86 -2.35
C GLN A 197 2.37 3.54 -1.65
N THR A 198 3.03 3.60 -0.50
CA THR A 198 3.25 2.42 0.36
C THR A 198 1.97 1.85 0.95
N MET A 199 0.92 2.65 1.13
CA MET A 199 -0.40 2.13 1.50
C MET A 199 -0.99 1.27 0.38
N ILE A 200 -0.89 1.74 -0.86
CA ILE A 200 -1.38 1.01 -2.05
C ILE A 200 -0.54 -0.26 -2.27
N SER A 201 0.78 -0.12 -2.37
CA SER A 201 1.69 -1.25 -2.62
C SER A 201 1.69 -2.26 -1.46
N GLY A 202 1.47 -1.79 -0.24
CA GLY A 202 1.36 -2.61 0.98
C GLY A 202 -0.03 -3.16 1.25
N THR A 203 -1.02 -2.89 0.40
CA THR A 203 -2.37 -3.44 0.56
C THR A 203 -2.38 -4.94 0.31
N TYR A 204 -3.01 -5.69 1.21
CA TYR A 204 -3.17 -7.13 1.03
C TYR A 204 -4.22 -7.43 -0.04
N VAL A 205 -3.81 -8.24 -1.00
CA VAL A 205 -4.61 -8.68 -2.14
C VAL A 205 -4.59 -10.19 -2.23
N MET A 206 -5.47 -10.75 -3.05
CA MET A 206 -5.42 -12.17 -3.41
C MET A 206 -4.91 -12.32 -4.83
N PHE A 207 -3.81 -13.06 -4.96
CA PHE A 207 -3.31 -13.54 -6.24
C PHE A 207 -3.91 -14.91 -6.53
N PHE A 208 -4.23 -15.17 -7.79
CA PHE A 208 -4.70 -16.48 -8.22
C PHE A 208 -4.03 -16.93 -9.52
N ASN A 209 -3.74 -18.23 -9.63
CA ASN A 209 -3.31 -18.85 -10.89
C ASN A 209 -4.55 -18.98 -11.79
N LYS A 210 -4.63 -18.12 -12.81
CA LYS A 210 -5.77 -18.00 -13.72
C LYS A 210 -5.85 -19.21 -14.64
N THR A 211 -4.72 -19.66 -15.17
CA THR A 211 -4.67 -20.88 -16.00
C THR A 211 -5.22 -22.08 -15.23
N MET A 212 -4.76 -22.30 -14.00
CA MET A 212 -5.24 -23.38 -13.14
C MET A 212 -6.74 -23.25 -12.83
N PHE A 213 -7.25 -22.03 -12.60
CA PHE A 213 -8.67 -21.79 -12.35
C PHE A 213 -9.51 -22.21 -13.56
N GLU A 214 -9.13 -21.76 -14.76
CA GLU A 214 -9.84 -22.08 -16.00
C GLU A 214 -9.78 -23.58 -16.36
N GLU A 215 -8.66 -24.26 -16.06
CA GLU A 215 -8.49 -25.69 -16.35
C GLU A 215 -9.24 -26.60 -15.37
N LEU A 216 -9.21 -26.27 -14.07
CA LEU A 216 -9.74 -27.13 -13.02
C LEU A 216 -11.19 -26.80 -12.63
N LEU A 217 -11.66 -25.59 -12.95
CA LEU A 217 -13.03 -25.12 -12.68
C LEU A 217 -13.69 -24.56 -13.96
N PRO A 218 -13.74 -25.31 -15.08
CA PRO A 218 -14.16 -24.78 -16.38
C PRO A 218 -15.64 -24.40 -16.48
N ASP A 219 -16.47 -24.87 -15.54
CA ASP A 219 -17.91 -24.58 -15.49
C ASP A 219 -18.22 -23.34 -14.63
N GLU A 220 -17.23 -22.77 -13.95
CA GLU A 220 -17.37 -21.56 -13.15
C GLU A 220 -17.22 -20.30 -14.03
N PRO A 221 -17.92 -19.20 -13.72
CA PRO A 221 -17.64 -17.92 -14.34
C PRO A 221 -16.20 -17.48 -14.03
N SER A 222 -15.68 -16.52 -14.79
CA SER A 222 -14.36 -15.98 -14.47
C SER A 222 -14.35 -15.45 -13.04
N LEU A 223 -13.19 -15.53 -12.38
CA LEU A 223 -13.10 -15.05 -11.01
C LEU A 223 -13.36 -13.53 -10.92
N TYR A 224 -12.98 -12.76 -11.94
CA TYR A 224 -13.32 -11.34 -12.05
C TYR A 224 -14.83 -11.10 -12.15
N GLU A 225 -15.56 -11.90 -12.93
CA GLU A 225 -17.02 -11.82 -12.99
C GLU A 225 -17.64 -12.17 -11.62
N THR A 226 -17.14 -13.19 -10.94
CA THR A 226 -17.57 -13.57 -9.58
C THR A 226 -17.39 -12.40 -8.60
N VAL A 227 -16.27 -11.68 -8.68
CA VAL A 227 -16.01 -10.51 -7.85
C VAL A 227 -16.95 -9.37 -8.19
N ASN A 228 -17.09 -9.03 -9.48
CA ASN A 228 -17.95 -7.95 -9.96
C ASN A 228 -19.43 -8.15 -9.63
N ASN A 229 -19.88 -9.41 -9.60
CA ASN A 229 -21.24 -9.77 -9.18
C ASN A 229 -21.44 -9.71 -7.66
N GLY A 230 -20.37 -9.51 -6.87
CA GLY A 230 -20.43 -9.47 -5.41
C GLY A 230 -20.50 -10.86 -4.75
N ASP A 231 -20.24 -11.93 -5.50
CA ASP A 231 -20.37 -13.32 -5.06
C ASP A 231 -19.08 -13.88 -4.44
N TRP A 232 -17.98 -13.14 -4.52
CA TRP A 232 -16.69 -13.54 -3.95
C TRP A 232 -16.71 -13.47 -2.41
N THR A 233 -16.83 -14.64 -1.80
CA THR A 233 -16.98 -14.85 -0.34
C THR A 233 -16.07 -15.98 0.13
N MET A 234 -15.85 -16.06 1.44
CA MET A 234 -15.11 -17.19 2.04
C MET A 234 -15.76 -18.55 1.72
N ASP A 235 -17.09 -18.62 1.61
CA ASP A 235 -17.76 -19.87 1.21
C ASP A 235 -17.46 -20.25 -0.23
N LYS A 236 -17.44 -19.26 -1.13
CA LYS A 236 -17.08 -19.46 -2.54
C LYS A 236 -15.62 -19.89 -2.67
N MET A 237 -14.70 -19.22 -1.96
CA MET A 237 -13.30 -19.60 -1.89
C MET A 237 -13.13 -21.04 -1.38
N LEU A 238 -13.79 -21.42 -0.28
CA LEU A 238 -13.75 -22.77 0.27
C LEU A 238 -14.29 -23.83 -0.71
N SER A 239 -15.36 -23.49 -1.45
CA SER A 239 -15.92 -24.39 -2.46
C SER A 239 -14.93 -24.66 -3.60
N TYR A 240 -14.09 -23.69 -3.94
CA TYR A 240 -13.02 -23.86 -4.93
C TYR A 240 -11.85 -24.64 -4.34
N THR A 241 -11.33 -24.25 -3.18
CA THR A 241 -10.12 -24.86 -2.61
C THR A 241 -10.29 -26.33 -2.24
N SER A 242 -11.48 -26.74 -1.80
CA SER A 242 -11.78 -28.13 -1.41
C SER A 242 -11.76 -29.16 -2.54
N GLN A 243 -11.69 -28.73 -3.79
CA GLN A 243 -11.66 -29.61 -4.95
C GLN A 243 -10.25 -29.83 -5.51
N LEU A 244 -9.25 -29.11 -5.00
CA LEU A 244 -7.99 -28.89 -5.73
C LEU A 244 -6.81 -29.73 -5.24
N TYR A 245 -6.93 -30.33 -4.05
CA TYR A 245 -5.88 -31.18 -3.51
C TYR A 245 -5.58 -32.35 -4.45
N ALA A 246 -4.31 -32.54 -4.79
CA ALA A 246 -3.83 -33.71 -5.51
C ALA A 246 -2.43 -34.10 -5.01
N ASP A 247 -2.27 -35.36 -4.62
CA ASP A 247 -0.96 -35.97 -4.37
C ASP A 247 -0.23 -36.16 -5.70
N LEU A 248 0.77 -35.30 -5.96
CA LEU A 248 1.52 -35.30 -7.22
C LEU A 248 2.92 -35.90 -7.04
N ASN A 249 3.43 -35.96 -5.81
CA ASN A 249 4.76 -36.46 -5.50
C ASN A 249 4.77 -37.93 -5.03
N GLY A 250 3.59 -38.52 -4.77
CA GLY A 250 3.40 -39.90 -4.32
C GLY A 250 3.74 -40.14 -2.85
N SER A 251 3.81 -39.10 -2.02
CA SER A 251 4.21 -39.18 -0.62
C SER A 251 3.09 -39.72 0.29
N THR A 252 1.83 -39.72 -0.18
CA THR A 252 0.61 -40.00 0.60
C THR A 252 0.36 -39.05 1.77
N THR A 253 1.14 -37.97 1.87
CA THR A 253 1.02 -36.91 2.87
C THR A 253 0.81 -35.60 2.12
N ALA A 254 -0.14 -34.78 2.56
CA ALA A 254 -0.33 -33.47 1.97
C ALA A 254 0.85 -32.54 2.33
N ASP A 255 1.82 -32.40 1.42
CA ASP A 255 3.06 -31.66 1.63
C ASP A 255 3.59 -30.94 0.38
N GLU A 256 4.79 -30.35 0.47
CA GLU A 256 5.41 -29.64 -0.65
C GLU A 256 5.62 -30.57 -1.86
N GLY A 257 5.21 -30.12 -3.05
CA GLY A 257 5.21 -30.92 -4.27
C GLY A 257 3.86 -31.53 -4.62
N ASP A 258 2.86 -31.40 -3.74
CA ASP A 258 1.45 -31.61 -4.06
C ASP A 258 0.80 -30.30 -4.57
N ARG A 259 -0.39 -30.43 -5.15
CA ARG A 259 -1.24 -29.29 -5.51
C ARG A 259 -2.27 -29.02 -4.43
N PHE A 260 -2.53 -27.75 -4.13
CA PHE A 260 -3.51 -27.27 -3.14
C PHE A 260 -4.37 -26.13 -3.68
N GLY A 261 -5.46 -25.84 -2.98
CA GLY A 261 -6.29 -24.68 -3.30
C GLY A 261 -5.70 -23.36 -2.83
N TYR A 262 -5.03 -23.33 -1.68
CA TYR A 262 -4.53 -22.11 -1.06
C TYR A 262 -3.12 -22.28 -0.46
N PHE A 263 -2.36 -21.20 -0.34
CA PHE A 263 -1.11 -21.15 0.41
C PHE A 263 -1.26 -20.32 1.68
N PHE A 264 -0.70 -20.80 2.80
CA PHE A 264 -0.65 -20.02 4.05
C PHE A 264 0.68 -20.20 4.80
N CYS A 265 1.38 -19.10 5.06
CA CYS A 265 2.58 -19.12 5.89
C CYS A 265 2.24 -19.08 7.39
N SER A 266 2.79 -20.04 8.14
CA SER A 266 2.55 -20.22 9.56
C SER A 266 3.49 -19.41 10.46
N GLU A 267 4.66 -18.96 10.02
CA GLU A 267 5.48 -18.00 10.79
C GLU A 267 5.33 -16.60 10.20
N GLN A 268 5.29 -15.57 11.06
CA GLN A 268 5.10 -14.17 10.63
C GLN A 268 3.89 -13.99 9.71
N SER A 269 2.74 -14.53 10.10
CA SER A 269 1.55 -14.75 9.27
C SER A 269 0.86 -13.45 8.80
N LEU A 270 1.48 -12.71 7.89
CA LEU A 270 0.85 -11.58 7.20
C LEU A 270 -0.43 -12.00 6.47
N GLY A 271 -0.53 -13.27 6.05
CA GLY A 271 -1.77 -13.84 5.53
C GLY A 271 -2.92 -13.89 6.56
N ALA A 272 -2.61 -13.91 7.86
CA ALA A 272 -3.61 -13.76 8.92
C ALA A 272 -4.17 -12.33 8.95
N ASP A 273 -3.30 -11.32 8.79
CA ASP A 273 -3.72 -9.92 8.73
C ASP A 273 -4.55 -9.65 7.46
N ALA A 274 -4.12 -10.21 6.33
CA ALA A 274 -4.83 -10.13 5.07
C ALA A 274 -6.26 -10.69 5.18
N MET A 275 -6.42 -11.87 5.77
CA MET A 275 -7.73 -12.48 5.97
C MET A 275 -8.60 -11.72 6.98
N LEU A 276 -7.99 -11.18 8.05
CA LEU A 276 -8.69 -10.36 9.03
C LEU A 276 -9.27 -9.09 8.40
N GLY A 277 -8.43 -8.32 7.69
CA GLY A 277 -8.86 -7.11 6.99
C GLY A 277 -9.82 -7.43 5.84
N GLY A 278 -9.51 -8.46 5.06
CA GLY A 278 -10.31 -8.93 3.93
C GLY A 278 -11.75 -9.27 4.27
N CYS A 279 -11.93 -10.02 5.36
CA CYS A 279 -13.23 -10.41 5.88
C CYS A 279 -13.90 -9.31 6.74
N ASN A 280 -13.31 -8.10 6.83
CA ASN A 280 -13.76 -7.02 7.69
C ASN A 280 -14.04 -7.50 9.14
N ILE A 281 -13.02 -8.12 9.75
CA ILE A 281 -13.08 -8.60 11.12
C ILE A 281 -12.38 -7.61 12.03
N GLN A 282 -13.19 -6.89 12.80
CA GLN A 282 -12.72 -5.84 13.70
C GLN A 282 -12.84 -6.32 15.14
N LEU A 283 -11.74 -6.23 15.91
CA LEU A 283 -11.75 -6.61 17.33
C LEU A 283 -12.40 -5.55 18.21
N VAL A 284 -12.32 -4.30 17.79
CA VAL A 284 -12.90 -3.12 18.43
C VAL A 284 -13.72 -2.40 17.38
N ILE A 285 -14.95 -2.05 17.71
CA ILE A 285 -15.86 -1.30 16.85
C ILE A 285 -16.44 -0.11 17.61
N GLU A 286 -16.96 0.88 16.90
CA GLU A 286 -17.77 1.92 17.52
C GLU A 286 -19.07 1.33 18.09
N GLY A 287 -19.46 1.81 19.27
CA GLY A 287 -20.70 1.43 19.93
C GLY A 287 -21.90 2.23 19.41
N ASP A 288 -23.03 2.14 20.14
CA ASP A 288 -24.25 2.86 19.77
C ASP A 288 -24.15 4.38 20.00
N THR A 289 -23.22 4.82 20.85
CA THR A 289 -22.95 6.23 21.14
C THR A 289 -21.69 6.65 20.39
N ALA A 290 -21.76 7.74 19.64
CA ALA A 290 -20.61 8.27 18.90
C ALA A 290 -19.40 8.49 19.83
N GLY A 291 -18.24 7.97 19.43
CA GLY A 291 -16.98 8.02 20.19
C GLY A 291 -16.86 7.00 21.33
N GLU A 292 -17.88 6.17 21.57
CA GLU A 292 -17.78 4.99 22.43
C GLU A 292 -17.26 3.81 21.60
N PHE A 293 -16.33 3.04 22.16
CA PHE A 293 -15.82 1.83 21.52
C PHE A 293 -16.20 0.60 22.34
N VAL A 294 -16.53 -0.50 21.66
CA VAL A 294 -16.91 -1.77 22.28
C VAL A 294 -16.06 -2.92 21.77
N TYR A 295 -15.93 -3.95 22.60
CA TYR A 295 -15.20 -5.16 22.26
C TYR A 295 -16.05 -6.09 21.38
N ASN A 296 -15.53 -6.49 20.23
CA ASN A 296 -16.21 -7.34 19.25
C ASN A 296 -15.56 -8.73 19.10
N GLY A 297 -14.61 -9.08 19.98
CA GLY A 297 -13.87 -10.35 19.92
C GLY A 297 -14.67 -11.61 20.28
N THR A 298 -15.93 -11.47 20.69
CA THR A 298 -16.80 -12.58 21.12
C THR A 298 -18.12 -12.69 20.36
N GLY A 299 -18.32 -11.84 19.34
CA GLY A 299 -19.52 -11.82 18.53
C GLY A 299 -19.64 -13.03 17.59
N ALA A 300 -20.85 -13.27 17.08
CA ALA A 300 -21.14 -14.35 16.12
C ALA A 300 -20.27 -14.26 14.86
N ARG A 301 -20.03 -13.04 14.36
CA ARG A 301 -19.16 -12.80 13.19
C ARG A 301 -17.72 -13.28 13.41
N MET A 302 -17.18 -13.05 14.61
CA MET A 302 -15.85 -13.54 14.99
C MET A 302 -15.81 -15.07 15.03
N ALA A 303 -16.86 -15.71 15.55
CA ALA A 303 -16.98 -17.17 15.56
C ALA A 303 -17.04 -17.73 14.13
N THR A 304 -17.89 -17.16 13.26
CA THR A 304 -17.99 -17.54 11.84
C THR A 304 -16.66 -17.42 11.12
N PHE A 305 -15.90 -16.34 11.36
CA PHE A 305 -14.57 -16.18 10.78
C PHE A 305 -13.63 -17.32 11.17
N PHE A 306 -13.51 -17.63 12.46
CA PHE A 306 -12.62 -18.71 12.89
C PHE A 306 -13.11 -20.09 12.48
N GLU A 307 -14.42 -20.31 12.33
CA GLU A 307 -14.95 -21.54 11.73
C GLU A 307 -14.47 -21.70 10.28
N LYS A 308 -14.65 -20.67 9.46
CA LYS A 308 -14.20 -20.68 8.05
C LYS A 308 -12.69 -20.77 7.91
N MET A 309 -11.93 -20.06 8.76
CA MET A 309 -10.47 -20.18 8.79
C MET A 309 -10.02 -21.56 9.27
N THR A 310 -10.74 -22.20 10.19
CA THR A 310 -10.43 -23.58 10.60
C THR A 310 -10.61 -24.54 9.42
N GLN A 311 -11.70 -24.38 8.68
CA GLN A 311 -12.00 -25.17 7.49
C GLN A 311 -10.95 -24.93 6.38
N LEU A 312 -10.60 -23.67 6.09
CA LEU A 312 -9.62 -23.33 5.06
C LEU A 312 -8.23 -23.87 5.42
N LEU A 313 -7.76 -23.64 6.64
CA LEU A 313 -6.37 -23.90 6.99
C LEU A 313 -6.09 -25.33 7.44
N PHE A 314 -7.08 -26.06 7.96
CA PHE A 314 -6.82 -27.31 8.68
C PHE A 314 -7.73 -28.48 8.29
N ARG A 315 -8.56 -28.34 7.25
CA ARG A 315 -9.47 -29.39 6.79
C ARG A 315 -9.32 -29.63 5.29
N ASP A 316 -9.66 -30.85 4.88
CA ASP A 316 -9.80 -31.29 3.48
C ASP A 316 -8.58 -31.01 2.58
N ASN A 317 -7.39 -30.88 3.16
CA ASN A 317 -6.16 -30.49 2.46
C ASN A 317 -6.33 -29.25 1.56
N ASN A 318 -7.17 -28.29 2.01
CA ASN A 318 -7.45 -27.06 1.27
C ASN A 318 -6.20 -26.18 1.07
N THR A 319 -5.26 -26.24 2.01
CA THR A 319 -4.16 -25.28 2.13
C THR A 319 -2.79 -25.95 2.28
N LEU A 320 -1.83 -25.54 1.44
CA LEU A 320 -0.40 -25.77 1.65
C LEU A 320 0.10 -24.85 2.77
N ARG A 321 0.66 -25.43 3.83
CA ARG A 321 1.15 -24.68 4.99
C ARG A 321 2.66 -24.85 5.17
N THR A 322 3.40 -23.75 5.11
CA THR A 322 4.85 -23.73 5.32
C THR A 322 5.24 -22.77 6.45
N SER A 323 6.50 -22.79 6.87
CA SER A 323 7.03 -21.91 7.92
C SER A 323 7.66 -20.61 7.40
N ASN A 324 7.94 -20.46 6.10
CA ASN A 324 8.63 -19.28 5.54
C ASN A 324 7.70 -18.46 4.64
N ASN A 325 7.76 -17.12 4.71
CA ASN A 325 6.70 -16.27 4.17
C ASN A 325 6.86 -15.88 2.69
N ASN A 326 7.94 -15.18 2.29
CA ASN A 326 7.97 -14.51 0.99
C ASN A 326 8.42 -15.44 -0.14
N GLU A 327 9.55 -16.13 0.06
CA GLU A 327 10.13 -17.01 -0.97
C GLU A 327 9.21 -18.20 -1.26
N SER A 328 8.67 -18.84 -0.21
CA SER A 328 7.79 -20.01 -0.37
C SER A 328 6.46 -19.64 -1.01
N MET A 329 5.90 -18.47 -0.71
CA MET A 329 4.65 -18.02 -1.31
C MET A 329 4.82 -17.75 -2.80
N VAL A 330 5.79 -16.90 -3.17
CA VAL A 330 6.08 -16.57 -4.57
C VAL A 330 6.37 -17.84 -5.36
N LYS A 331 7.18 -18.74 -4.78
CA LYS A 331 7.52 -20.02 -5.39
C LYS A 331 6.29 -20.90 -5.61
N SER A 332 5.45 -21.09 -4.58
CA SER A 332 4.27 -21.97 -4.67
C SER A 332 3.29 -21.53 -5.76
N LEU A 333 3.08 -20.22 -5.92
CA LEU A 333 2.23 -19.70 -6.99
C LEU A 333 2.92 -19.84 -8.36
N ASN A 334 4.20 -19.45 -8.47
CA ASN A 334 4.96 -19.52 -9.72
C ASN A 334 5.09 -20.94 -10.28
N ASP A 335 5.21 -21.94 -9.41
CA ASP A 335 5.37 -23.34 -9.79
C ASP A 335 4.03 -24.03 -10.06
N GLY A 336 2.89 -23.35 -9.81
CA GLY A 336 1.56 -23.93 -9.98
C GLY A 336 1.19 -24.94 -8.90
N ASP A 337 1.79 -24.84 -7.71
CA ASP A 337 1.47 -25.70 -6.56
C ASP A 337 0.16 -25.28 -5.89
N VAL A 338 -0.24 -24.00 -6.02
CA VAL A 338 -1.46 -23.46 -5.41
C VAL A 338 -2.29 -22.64 -6.39
N MET A 339 -3.62 -22.67 -6.21
CA MET A 339 -4.52 -21.79 -6.97
C MET A 339 -4.58 -20.38 -6.40
N PHE A 340 -4.68 -20.22 -5.08
CA PHE A 340 -4.82 -18.94 -4.40
C PHE A 340 -3.66 -18.69 -3.44
N THR A 341 -3.23 -17.43 -3.34
CA THR A 341 -2.38 -16.95 -2.25
C THR A 341 -2.69 -15.49 -1.95
N THR A 342 -2.31 -15.02 -0.76
CA THR A 342 -2.45 -13.61 -0.38
C THR A 342 -1.13 -12.99 0.01
N TRP A 343 -0.92 -11.75 -0.42
CA TRP A 343 0.22 -10.92 -0.02
C TRP A 343 -0.06 -9.45 -0.26
N MET A 344 0.90 -8.60 0.10
CA MET A 344 0.95 -7.22 -0.34
C MET A 344 1.02 -7.14 -1.87
N LEU A 345 0.38 -6.11 -2.45
CA LEU A 345 0.31 -5.89 -3.89
C LEU A 345 1.69 -5.80 -4.55
N ASP A 346 2.70 -5.29 -3.83
CA ASP A 346 4.09 -5.20 -4.30
C ASP A 346 4.72 -6.54 -4.73
N ALA A 347 4.20 -7.67 -4.25
CA ALA A 347 4.66 -9.00 -4.63
C ALA A 347 4.39 -9.34 -6.10
N ILE A 348 3.55 -8.57 -6.79
CA ILE A 348 3.36 -8.68 -8.25
C ILE A 348 4.69 -8.66 -9.00
N ASN A 349 5.67 -7.89 -8.50
CA ASN A 349 7.00 -7.77 -9.11
C ASN A 349 7.77 -9.10 -9.14
N ASN A 350 7.42 -10.04 -8.25
CA ASN A 350 8.05 -11.37 -8.16
C ASN A 350 7.35 -12.42 -9.04
N LEU A 351 6.27 -12.06 -9.72
CA LEU A 351 5.47 -12.96 -10.58
C LEU A 351 5.75 -12.74 -12.08
N ARG A 352 6.73 -11.90 -12.43
CA ARG A 352 7.10 -11.59 -13.83
C ARG A 352 7.51 -12.82 -14.64
N ASP A 353 8.12 -13.81 -13.96
CA ASP A 353 8.63 -15.03 -14.58
C ASP A 353 7.65 -16.21 -14.43
N MET A 354 6.44 -15.98 -13.89
CA MET A 354 5.39 -17.00 -13.83
C MET A 354 5.05 -17.45 -15.25
N LYS A 355 4.99 -18.78 -15.46
CA LYS A 355 4.68 -19.34 -16.79
C LYS A 355 3.19 -19.35 -17.09
N ASP A 356 2.40 -19.62 -16.07
CA ASP A 356 0.94 -19.58 -16.13
C ASP A 356 0.45 -18.13 -16.05
N ASP A 357 -0.72 -17.87 -16.60
CA ASP A 357 -1.39 -16.59 -16.37
C ASP A 357 -1.85 -16.52 -14.91
N PHE A 358 -1.72 -15.35 -14.29
CA PHE A 358 -2.24 -15.07 -12.96
C PHE A 358 -3.14 -13.83 -12.97
N GLY A 359 -3.95 -13.70 -11.91
CA GLY A 359 -4.77 -12.51 -11.68
C GLY A 359 -4.71 -12.02 -10.24
N ILE A 360 -5.23 -10.81 -10.05
CA ILE A 360 -5.29 -10.11 -8.76
C ILE A 360 -6.74 -9.74 -8.52
N ILE A 361 -7.26 -10.07 -7.34
CA ILE A 361 -8.63 -9.80 -6.90
C ILE A 361 -8.63 -9.30 -5.45
N PRO A 362 -9.69 -8.60 -5.01
CA PRO A 362 -9.85 -8.28 -3.60
C PRO A 362 -9.92 -9.54 -2.74
N MET A 363 -9.63 -9.35 -1.45
CA MET A 363 -9.86 -10.39 -0.47
C MET A 363 -11.35 -10.76 -0.39
N PRO A 364 -11.70 -12.02 -0.08
CA PRO A 364 -13.09 -12.45 -0.02
C PRO A 364 -13.83 -11.79 1.14
N LYS A 365 -15.11 -11.49 0.92
CA LYS A 365 -16.04 -11.13 2.00
C LYS A 365 -16.22 -12.32 2.95
N LEU A 366 -16.53 -12.07 4.22
CA LEU A 366 -16.83 -13.18 5.13
C LEU A 366 -18.11 -13.90 4.72
N GLU A 367 -19.15 -13.13 4.42
CA GLU A 367 -20.49 -13.62 4.10
C GLU A 367 -21.07 -12.87 2.90
N ALA A 368 -22.01 -13.49 2.18
CA ALA A 368 -22.68 -12.86 1.04
C ALA A 368 -23.49 -11.61 1.42
N THR A 369 -23.88 -11.48 2.70
CA THR A 369 -24.58 -10.31 3.25
C THR A 369 -23.69 -9.09 3.43
N ASP A 370 -22.36 -9.26 3.41
CA ASP A 370 -21.44 -8.15 3.45
C ASP A 370 -21.56 -7.35 2.14
N LYS A 371 -21.77 -6.04 2.26
CA LYS A 371 -22.09 -5.18 1.12
C LYS A 371 -20.87 -4.92 0.24
N ASN A 372 -19.74 -4.61 0.86
CA ASN A 372 -18.52 -4.17 0.19
C ASN A 372 -17.39 -5.15 0.49
N TYR A 373 -16.42 -5.21 -0.43
CA TYR A 373 -15.12 -5.78 -0.11
C TYR A 373 -14.38 -4.89 0.88
N SER A 374 -13.39 -5.46 1.55
CA SER A 374 -12.51 -4.75 2.46
C SER A 374 -11.09 -5.24 2.24
N ALA A 375 -10.13 -4.35 2.43
CA ALA A 375 -8.72 -4.68 2.46
C ALA A 375 -8.05 -3.91 3.60
N THR A 376 -6.92 -4.41 4.09
CA THR A 376 -6.09 -3.64 5.00
C THR A 376 -4.69 -3.52 4.41
N THR A 377 -3.99 -2.46 4.79
CA THR A 377 -2.61 -2.22 4.39
C THR A 377 -1.66 -2.70 5.47
N HIS A 378 -0.47 -3.10 5.08
CA HIS A 378 0.58 -3.44 6.02
C HIS A 378 0.86 -2.23 6.95
N ASN A 379 1.06 -2.50 8.24
CA ASN A 379 1.22 -1.45 9.25
C ASN A 379 2.48 -0.57 9.09
N GLY A 380 3.31 -0.90 8.10
CA GLY A 380 4.51 -0.17 7.71
C GLY A 380 4.27 0.98 6.73
N SER A 381 3.06 1.13 6.19
CA SER A 381 2.69 2.20 5.26
C SER A 381 2.84 3.58 5.87
N SER A 382 3.14 4.57 5.03
CA SER A 382 3.34 5.96 5.46
C SER A 382 2.04 6.61 5.89
N THR A 383 2.08 7.36 7.00
CA THR A 383 1.08 8.37 7.35
C THR A 383 1.76 9.70 7.56
N PHE A 384 1.02 10.77 7.34
CA PHE A 384 1.52 12.14 7.30
C PHE A 384 1.01 12.94 8.48
N ALA A 385 1.87 13.75 9.08
CA ALA A 385 1.52 14.69 10.15
C ALA A 385 2.34 15.96 10.01
N ILE A 386 1.88 17.06 10.62
CA ILE A 386 2.62 18.31 10.72
C ILE A 386 3.15 18.43 12.15
N ALA A 387 4.47 18.63 12.30
CA ALA A 387 5.11 18.77 13.61
C ALA A 387 4.62 20.03 14.34
N THR A 388 4.49 19.99 15.66
CA THR A 388 4.09 21.17 16.45
C THR A 388 5.11 22.31 16.40
N THR A 389 6.38 22.01 16.08
CA THR A 389 7.45 22.99 15.89
C THR A 389 7.46 23.64 14.50
N CYS A 390 6.65 23.16 13.55
CA CYS A 390 6.50 23.79 12.23
C CYS A 390 5.87 25.18 12.38
N ASP A 391 6.59 26.22 11.94
CA ASP A 391 6.14 27.61 11.97
C ASP A 391 5.38 28.04 10.70
N LYS A 392 5.44 27.23 9.64
CA LYS A 392 4.79 27.40 8.33
C LYS A 392 3.69 26.37 8.07
N GLN A 393 2.82 26.17 9.07
CA GLN A 393 1.78 25.14 9.08
C GLN A 393 0.80 25.25 7.92
N GLU A 394 0.42 26.48 7.52
CA GLU A 394 -0.48 26.70 6.38
C GLU A 394 0.14 26.25 5.05
N ALA A 395 1.44 26.53 4.84
CA ALA A 395 2.18 26.09 3.65
C ALA A 395 2.35 24.57 3.63
N ALA A 396 2.66 23.96 4.77
CA ALA A 396 2.75 22.51 4.91
C ALA A 396 1.40 21.81 4.65
N ALA A 397 0.29 22.39 5.12
CA ALA A 397 -1.07 21.90 4.88
C ALA A 397 -1.45 21.98 3.39
N ALA A 398 -1.22 23.14 2.74
CA ALA A 398 -1.45 23.30 1.30
C ALA A 398 -0.60 22.33 0.46
N LEU A 399 0.66 22.11 0.86
CA LEU A 399 1.54 21.15 0.20
C LEU A 399 1.00 19.72 0.29
N LEU A 400 0.57 19.27 1.48
CA LEU A 400 0.01 17.93 1.67
C LEU A 400 -1.26 17.71 0.84
N GLU A 401 -2.14 18.71 0.79
CA GLU A 401 -3.35 18.67 -0.05
C GLU A 401 -3.00 18.55 -1.53
N ALA A 402 -2.15 19.44 -2.04
CA ALA A 402 -1.75 19.46 -3.45
C ALA A 402 -1.01 18.18 -3.88
N LEU A 403 -0.09 17.68 -3.05
CA LEU A 403 0.62 16.43 -3.31
C LEU A 403 -0.35 15.24 -3.35
N SER A 404 -1.34 15.20 -2.46
CA SER A 404 -2.32 14.11 -2.43
C SER A 404 -3.24 14.15 -3.65
N ALA A 405 -3.76 15.32 -4.01
CA ALA A 405 -4.62 15.50 -5.18
C ALA A 405 -3.89 15.21 -6.50
N GLU A 406 -2.65 15.66 -6.66
CA GLU A 406 -1.86 15.39 -7.87
C GLU A 406 -1.38 13.92 -7.93
N THR A 407 -1.11 13.29 -6.78
CA THR A 407 -0.80 11.85 -6.74
C THR A 407 -2.00 11.02 -7.21
N TYR A 408 -3.21 11.35 -6.73
CA TYR A 408 -4.47 10.73 -7.17
C TYR A 408 -4.70 10.83 -8.68
N ARG A 409 -4.41 12.02 -9.25
CA ARG A 409 -4.60 12.29 -10.68
C ARG A 409 -3.55 11.66 -11.59
N LYS A 410 -2.30 11.53 -11.14
CA LYS A 410 -1.17 11.24 -12.04
C LYS A 410 -0.30 10.05 -11.61
N VAL A 411 0.00 9.92 -10.32
CA VAL A 411 0.98 8.94 -9.83
C VAL A 411 0.33 7.58 -9.58
N THR A 412 -0.86 7.54 -8.97
CA THR A 412 -1.58 6.26 -8.77
C THR A 412 -1.94 5.58 -10.10
N PRO A 413 -2.47 6.29 -11.12
CA PRO A 413 -2.67 5.70 -12.44
C PRO A 413 -1.37 5.17 -13.08
N ALA A 414 -0.25 5.89 -12.93
CA ALA A 414 1.06 5.45 -13.38
C ALA A 414 1.52 4.16 -12.68
N TYR A 415 1.24 4.01 -11.37
CA TYR A 415 1.50 2.78 -10.62
C TYR A 415 0.66 1.60 -11.12
N PHE A 416 -0.63 1.82 -11.39
CA PHE A 416 -1.50 0.80 -11.98
C PHE A 416 -1.02 0.39 -13.38
N GLU A 417 -0.57 1.33 -14.22
CA GLU A 417 0.02 1.01 -15.53
C GLU A 417 1.22 0.06 -15.39
N VAL A 418 2.10 0.28 -14.41
CA VAL A 418 3.22 -0.63 -14.13
C VAL A 418 2.72 -2.01 -13.72
N ALA A 419 1.76 -2.09 -12.79
CA ALA A 419 1.19 -3.36 -12.35
C ALA A 419 0.56 -4.14 -13.53
N LEU A 420 -0.19 -3.46 -14.39
CA LEU A 420 -0.78 -4.03 -15.60
C LEU A 420 0.29 -4.53 -16.60
N LYS A 421 1.39 -3.78 -16.76
CA LYS A 421 2.53 -4.21 -17.59
C LYS A 421 3.20 -5.48 -17.08
N VAL A 422 3.32 -5.66 -15.76
CA VAL A 422 3.89 -6.90 -15.18
C VAL A 422 3.03 -8.12 -15.54
N LYS A 423 1.70 -7.96 -15.61
CA LYS A 423 0.78 -9.01 -16.07
C LYS A 423 0.87 -9.28 -17.58
N TYR A 424 1.68 -8.55 -18.35
CA TYR A 424 1.53 -8.44 -19.81
C TYR A 424 0.08 -8.12 -20.23
N SER A 425 -0.72 -7.57 -19.30
CA SER A 425 -2.13 -7.39 -19.48
C SER A 425 -2.41 -5.96 -19.85
N ARG A 426 -3.16 -5.79 -20.94
CA ARG A 426 -3.87 -4.55 -21.24
C ARG A 426 -5.36 -4.71 -20.94
N ASP A 427 -5.75 -5.70 -20.12
CA ASP A 427 -7.16 -5.98 -19.83
C ASP A 427 -7.75 -4.97 -18.84
N ASN A 428 -8.92 -4.45 -19.18
CA ASN A 428 -9.66 -3.53 -18.31
C ASN A 428 -10.13 -4.21 -17.01
N GLU A 429 -10.16 -5.54 -16.96
CA GLU A 429 -10.64 -6.28 -15.79
C GLU A 429 -9.68 -6.17 -14.60
N THR A 430 -8.35 -6.21 -14.82
CA THR A 430 -7.39 -6.04 -13.71
C THR A 430 -7.41 -4.63 -13.15
N ALA A 431 -7.48 -3.63 -14.02
CA ALA A 431 -7.61 -2.23 -13.63
C ALA A 431 -8.79 -2.03 -12.68
N GLN A 432 -9.97 -2.57 -13.04
CA GLN A 432 -11.16 -2.53 -12.20
C GLN A 432 -10.96 -3.22 -10.84
N MET A 433 -10.22 -4.34 -10.80
CA MET A 433 -9.90 -4.99 -9.52
C MET A 433 -8.98 -4.14 -8.66
N LEU A 434 -7.99 -3.46 -9.25
CA LEU A 434 -7.07 -2.58 -8.53
C LEU A 434 -7.79 -1.37 -7.94
N ASP A 435 -8.67 -0.73 -8.71
CA ASP A 435 -9.54 0.35 -8.21
C ASP A 435 -10.40 -0.15 -7.03
N LEU A 436 -11.09 -1.28 -7.21
CA LEU A 436 -11.91 -1.89 -6.16
C LEU A 436 -11.10 -2.21 -4.89
N ILE A 437 -9.86 -2.69 -5.05
CA ILE A 437 -8.95 -2.97 -3.93
C ILE A 437 -8.59 -1.68 -3.20
N VAL A 438 -8.15 -0.63 -3.92
CA VAL A 438 -7.73 0.64 -3.33
C VAL A 438 -8.88 1.35 -2.63
N GLU A 439 -10.06 1.38 -3.23
CA GLU A 439 -11.28 1.93 -2.61
C GLU A 439 -11.69 1.15 -1.35
N SER A 440 -11.36 -0.14 -1.26
CA SER A 440 -11.71 -1.00 -0.12
C SER A 440 -10.72 -0.94 1.05
N ILE A 441 -9.62 -0.17 0.94
CA ILE A 441 -8.60 -0.07 1.99
C ILE A 441 -9.21 0.60 3.22
N ALA A 442 -9.43 -0.21 4.25
CA ALA A 442 -9.97 0.19 5.54
C ALA A 442 -9.01 -0.28 6.65
N PRO A 443 -8.09 0.59 7.11
CA PRO A 443 -7.27 0.30 8.28
C PRO A 443 -8.14 0.03 9.52
N ASP A 444 -7.71 -0.91 10.36
CA ASP A 444 -8.45 -1.30 11.56
C ASP A 444 -7.80 -0.75 12.84
N ILE A 445 -8.62 -0.37 13.83
CA ILE A 445 -8.18 0.16 15.12
C ILE A 445 -7.20 -0.78 15.81
N ALA A 446 -7.44 -2.09 15.72
CA ALA A 446 -6.61 -3.11 16.34
C ALA A 446 -5.24 -3.26 15.64
N THR A 447 -5.10 -2.78 14.41
CA THR A 447 -3.83 -2.67 13.69
C THR A 447 -3.15 -1.34 13.98
N VAL A 448 -3.89 -0.23 13.91
CA VAL A 448 -3.36 1.14 14.04
C VAL A 448 -2.94 1.42 15.49
N TYR A 449 -3.88 1.31 16.42
CA TYR A 449 -3.62 1.46 17.87
C TYR A 449 -3.13 0.16 18.52
N GLY A 450 -2.81 -0.88 17.73
CA GLY A 450 -2.61 -2.24 18.21
C GLY A 450 -1.66 -2.35 19.39
N GLN A 451 -0.53 -1.65 19.35
CA GLN A 451 0.44 -1.67 20.44
C GLN A 451 -0.08 -1.01 21.74
N LEU A 452 -0.93 -0.01 21.63
CA LEU A 452 -1.53 0.70 22.76
C LEU A 452 -2.65 -0.10 23.42
N ILE A 453 -3.26 -1.04 22.68
CA ILE A 453 -4.37 -1.87 23.16
C ILE A 453 -4.00 -3.34 23.40
N GLY A 454 -2.71 -3.65 23.42
CA GLY A 454 -2.20 -4.95 23.88
C GLY A 454 -1.70 -5.91 22.79
N GLY A 455 -1.68 -5.46 21.53
CA GLY A 455 -1.14 -6.19 20.37
C GLY A 455 -2.07 -7.25 19.80
N PRO A 456 -3.35 -6.95 19.52
CA PRO A 456 -4.34 -7.94 19.11
C PRO A 456 -4.02 -8.66 17.80
N ALA A 457 -3.41 -7.99 16.82
CA ALA A 457 -2.96 -8.61 15.58
C ALA A 457 -2.06 -9.85 15.85
N ASN A 458 -1.20 -9.79 16.88
CA ASN A 458 -0.36 -10.93 17.25
C ASN A 458 -1.19 -12.12 17.77
N TRP A 459 -2.30 -11.87 18.47
CA TRP A 459 -3.17 -12.96 18.93
C TRP A 459 -3.85 -13.66 17.76
N PHE A 460 -4.34 -12.90 16.76
CA PHE A 460 -4.91 -13.48 15.54
C PHE A 460 -3.89 -14.34 14.80
N ARG A 461 -2.68 -13.81 14.59
CA ARG A 461 -1.55 -14.54 14.01
C ARG A 461 -1.25 -15.82 14.78
N GLU A 462 -1.19 -15.76 16.11
CA GLU A 462 -0.91 -16.92 16.99
C GLU A 462 -2.04 -17.95 17.02
N ILE A 463 -3.29 -17.53 16.81
CA ILE A 463 -4.46 -18.42 16.77
C ILE A 463 -4.46 -19.19 15.45
N MET A 464 -4.28 -18.51 14.32
CA MET A 464 -4.40 -19.10 12.98
C MET A 464 -3.29 -20.11 12.60
N ILE A 465 -2.28 -20.27 13.45
CA ILE A 465 -1.20 -21.25 13.22
C ILE A 465 -1.51 -22.63 13.80
N ASP A 466 -2.58 -22.78 14.60
CA ASP A 466 -2.94 -24.03 15.28
C ASP A 466 -4.46 -24.27 15.29
N SER A 467 -4.90 -25.43 14.81
CA SER A 467 -6.33 -25.78 14.69
C SER A 467 -7.05 -25.71 16.04
N ALA A 468 -6.45 -26.21 17.12
CA ALA A 468 -7.09 -26.22 18.43
C ALA A 468 -7.20 -24.79 19.00
N LYS A 469 -6.28 -23.89 18.65
CA LYS A 469 -6.41 -22.47 18.98
C LYS A 469 -7.52 -21.81 18.16
N CYS A 470 -7.67 -22.10 16.87
CA CYS A 470 -8.78 -21.58 16.07
C CYS A 470 -10.14 -22.03 16.64
N GLU A 471 -10.29 -23.31 16.97
CA GLU A 471 -11.51 -23.84 17.58
C GLU A 471 -11.83 -23.18 18.94
N ALA A 472 -10.79 -22.78 19.68
CA ALA A 472 -10.93 -22.08 20.95
C ALA A 472 -10.85 -20.54 20.84
N ALA A 473 -10.87 -19.98 19.62
CA ALA A 473 -10.47 -18.60 19.38
C ALA A 473 -11.32 -17.58 20.14
N VAL A 474 -12.64 -17.72 20.12
CA VAL A 474 -13.57 -16.81 20.82
C VAL A 474 -13.29 -16.80 22.33
N SER A 475 -13.02 -17.95 22.95
CA SER A 475 -12.69 -18.01 24.38
C SER A 475 -11.33 -17.37 24.68
N ARG A 476 -10.35 -17.57 23.80
CA ARG A 476 -9.02 -16.94 23.91
C ARG A 476 -9.12 -15.42 23.78
N LEU A 477 -9.89 -14.93 22.82
CA LEU A 477 -10.15 -13.49 22.65
C LEU A 477 -10.91 -12.94 23.85
N ALA A 478 -11.93 -13.61 24.37
CA ALA A 478 -12.67 -13.16 25.56
C ALA A 478 -11.75 -12.86 26.76
N SER A 479 -10.69 -13.66 26.95
CA SER A 479 -9.73 -13.46 28.04
C SER A 479 -8.92 -12.16 27.94
N ASN A 480 -8.91 -11.50 26.78
CA ASN A 480 -8.17 -10.27 26.51
C ASN A 480 -9.03 -9.00 26.46
N GLU A 481 -10.36 -9.12 26.57
CA GLU A 481 -11.30 -7.99 26.47
C GLU A 481 -10.92 -6.83 27.39
N ALA A 482 -10.74 -7.10 28.69
CA ALA A 482 -10.39 -6.07 29.67
C ALA A 482 -9.07 -5.36 29.32
N ARG A 483 -8.10 -6.07 28.74
CA ARG A 483 -6.82 -5.48 28.32
C ARG A 483 -7.02 -4.51 27.16
N VAL A 484 -7.80 -4.92 26.16
CA VAL A 484 -8.10 -4.10 24.97
C VAL A 484 -8.90 -2.85 25.36
N MET A 485 -9.97 -3.02 26.12
CA MET A 485 -10.86 -1.91 26.48
C MET A 485 -10.21 -0.90 27.42
N ASN A 486 -9.34 -1.35 28.34
CA ASN A 486 -8.53 -0.43 29.14
C ASN A 486 -7.52 0.35 28.28
N GLY A 487 -6.93 -0.30 27.27
CA GLY A 487 -6.06 0.36 26.29
C GLY A 487 -6.81 1.44 25.50
N MET A 488 -7.97 1.12 24.92
CA MET A 488 -8.80 2.11 24.21
C MET A 488 -9.22 3.26 25.12
N LYS A 489 -9.63 2.99 26.35
CA LYS A 489 -9.93 4.05 27.32
C LYS A 489 -8.73 4.97 27.56
N SER A 490 -7.52 4.43 27.61
CA SER A 490 -6.30 5.24 27.73
C SER A 490 -6.05 6.10 26.50
N VAL A 491 -6.36 5.60 25.29
CA VAL A 491 -6.26 6.37 24.04
C VAL A 491 -7.24 7.53 24.06
N LEU A 492 -8.52 7.27 24.34
CA LEU A 492 -9.56 8.31 24.37
C LEU A 492 -9.29 9.38 25.44
N ASN A 493 -8.81 8.97 26.63
CA ASN A 493 -8.45 9.92 27.69
C ASN A 493 -7.32 10.86 27.26
N LYS A 494 -6.39 10.40 26.43
CA LYS A 494 -5.30 11.26 25.91
C LYS A 494 -5.85 12.27 24.90
N TYR A 495 -6.73 11.84 23.99
CA TYR A 495 -7.43 12.75 23.08
C TYR A 495 -8.20 13.84 23.83
N ALA A 496 -8.95 13.47 24.87
CA ALA A 496 -9.67 14.42 25.71
C ALA A 496 -8.74 15.39 26.49
N ALA A 497 -7.52 14.95 26.81
CA ALA A 497 -6.54 15.80 27.51
C ALA A 497 -5.84 16.81 26.59
N MET A 498 -5.86 16.59 25.26
CA MET A 498 -5.28 17.51 24.27
C MET A 498 -6.23 18.65 23.88
N GLU A 499 -7.50 18.62 24.31
CA GLU A 499 -8.47 19.71 24.10
C GLU A 499 -8.28 20.92 25.01
N GLY A 500 -7.52 20.77 26.09
CA GLY A 500 -7.30 21.80 27.12
C GLY A 500 -5.89 22.34 27.11
#